data_AF-A0A699KK23-F1
#
_entry.id   AF-A0A699KK23-F1
#
_cell.length_a   1.000
_cell.length_b   1.000
_cell.length_c   1.000
_cell.angle_alpha   90.00
_cell.angle_beta   90.00
_cell.angle_gamma   90.00
#
_symmetry.space_group_name_H-M   'P 1'
#
loop_
_entity.id
_entity.type
_entity.pdbx_description
1 polymer ?
#
loop_
_entity_poly.entity_id
_entity_poly.type
_entity_poly.pdbx_seq_one_letter_code
_entity_poly.pdbx_strand_id
1 'polypeptide(L)'
;MLRFGGNWDDHLPLIDIAYNNSYHTSIKMPPYEMLYGRTCRTPVCWDEVGSRELASTDVVLATTKKIEIIRKRLKEAQDAWKSYANKRRRPIEFNVGDFVMLKVSPWKGVMRFKNKGKLSPRFIRPFIILKRVSEVAYVLELPEEMKGINNTFHVSYLRKCLADESSVIALDEVEISPKLTFQEELVAILRRKSRQLRNKEILLVKVEGKRRKGTSIRWEPEEKMRIIYIYIYISL
;
A
#
# COMPACT_ATOMS: atom_id res chain seq x y z
N MET A 1 13.99 14.78 21.63
CA MET A 1 12.53 14.92 21.67
C MET A 1 12.25 16.17 22.47
N LEU A 2 11.88 17.28 21.80
CA LEU A 2 11.66 18.56 22.47
C LEU A 2 10.44 18.44 23.39
N ARG A 3 10.62 18.66 24.69
CA ARG A 3 9.58 18.58 25.73
C ARG A 3 8.86 19.94 25.86
N PHE A 4 8.41 20.51 24.75
CA PHE A 4 7.49 21.63 24.83
C PHE A 4 6.09 21.03 25.02
N GLY A 5 5.49 21.23 26.19
CA GLY A 5 4.07 20.95 26.38
C GLY A 5 3.25 21.98 25.60
N GLY A 6 2.20 21.54 24.92
CA GLY A 6 1.37 22.39 24.06
C GLY A 6 0.72 21.61 22.91
N ASN A 7 -0.16 22.28 22.15
CA ASN A 7 -0.67 21.74 20.89
C ASN A 7 0.43 21.87 19.81
N TRP A 8 0.52 20.90 18.89
CA TRP A 8 1.55 20.88 17.85
C TRP A 8 1.45 22.10 16.91
N ASP A 9 0.22 22.59 16.71
CA ASP A 9 -0.07 23.73 15.84
C ASP A 9 0.62 25.02 16.31
N ASP A 10 0.74 25.22 17.64
CA ASP A 10 1.36 26.42 18.22
C ASP A 10 2.87 26.47 17.97
N HIS A 11 3.48 25.33 17.64
CA HIS A 11 4.92 25.19 17.41
C HIS A 11 5.31 25.12 15.93
N LEU A 12 4.34 25.05 15.01
CA LEU A 12 4.60 25.01 13.57
C LEU A 12 5.50 26.16 13.09
N PRO A 13 5.29 27.44 13.49
CA PRO A 13 6.14 28.54 13.04
C PRO A 13 7.61 28.39 13.48
N LEU A 14 7.84 27.90 14.70
CA LEU A 14 9.19 27.68 15.23
C LEU A 14 9.89 26.53 14.51
N ILE A 15 9.17 25.45 14.20
CA ILE A 15 9.70 24.30 13.45
C ILE A 15 10.06 24.71 12.03
N ASP A 16 9.22 25.51 11.36
CA ASP A 16 9.48 25.97 9.99
C ASP A 16 10.74 26.85 9.92
N ILE A 17 10.89 27.79 10.86
CA ILE A 17 12.10 28.62 10.97
C ILE A 17 13.33 27.74 11.25
N ALA A 18 13.23 26.78 12.18
CA ALA A 18 14.34 25.88 12.49
C ALA A 18 14.72 25.00 11.29
N TYR A 19 13.75 24.48 10.55
CA TYR A 19 13.96 23.66 9.36
C TYR A 19 14.61 24.46 8.22
N ASN A 20 14.05 25.63 7.89
CA ASN A 20 14.55 26.48 6.80
C ASN A 20 15.94 27.06 7.07
N ASN A 21 16.35 27.16 8.33
CA ASN A 21 17.68 27.61 8.73
C ASN A 21 18.67 26.47 8.98
N SER A 22 18.21 25.22 9.01
CA SER A 22 19.07 24.07 9.18
C SER A 22 19.85 23.76 7.91
N TYR A 23 21.08 23.29 8.06
CA TYR A 23 21.92 22.93 6.93
C TYR A 23 21.39 21.67 6.23
N HIS A 24 21.11 21.78 4.93
CA HIS A 24 20.66 20.65 4.10
C HIS A 24 21.83 20.04 3.32
N THR A 25 22.14 18.77 3.56
CA THR A 25 23.28 18.07 2.91
C THR A 25 23.16 18.01 1.38
N SER A 26 21.94 17.84 0.85
CA SER A 26 21.69 17.80 -0.60
C SER A 26 21.95 19.13 -1.31
N ILE A 27 21.74 20.26 -0.63
CA ILE A 27 21.87 21.62 -1.19
C ILE A 27 23.20 22.26 -0.77
N LYS A 28 23.82 21.73 0.30
CA LYS A 28 25.03 22.22 0.98
C LYS A 28 24.90 23.64 1.54
N MET A 29 23.69 24.05 1.91
CA MET A 29 23.34 25.30 2.59
C MET A 29 21.91 25.19 3.16
N PRO A 30 21.46 26.12 4.02
CA PRO A 30 20.07 26.20 4.46
C PRO A 30 19.10 26.59 3.33
N PRO A 31 17.86 26.05 3.31
CA PRO A 31 16.82 26.46 2.36
C PRO A 31 16.54 27.97 2.35
N TYR A 32 16.63 28.64 3.50
CA TYR A 32 16.46 30.09 3.59
C TYR A 32 17.56 30.84 2.82
N GLU A 33 18.83 30.44 3.00
CA GLU A 33 19.96 31.04 2.31
C GLU A 33 19.92 30.75 0.80
N MET A 34 19.46 29.55 0.44
CA MET A 34 19.22 29.17 -0.95
C MET A 34 18.21 30.12 -1.63
N LEU A 35 17.10 30.43 -0.95
CA LEU A 35 16.02 31.27 -1.51
C LEU A 35 16.37 32.76 -1.53
N TYR A 36 16.94 33.27 -0.44
CA TYR A 36 17.16 34.71 -0.26
C TYR A 36 18.60 35.16 -0.48
N GLY A 37 19.54 34.22 -0.65
CA GLY A 37 20.95 34.49 -0.87
C GLY A 37 21.70 35.04 0.34
N ARG A 38 21.10 35.00 1.55
CA ARG A 38 21.63 35.54 2.82
C ARG A 38 21.24 34.66 4.00
N THR A 39 21.98 34.76 5.10
CA THR A 39 21.67 34.11 6.38
C THR A 39 20.37 34.68 6.98
N CYS A 40 19.62 33.82 7.70
CA CYS A 40 18.42 34.26 8.37
C CYS A 40 18.77 35.11 9.59
N ARG A 41 18.06 36.22 9.75
CA ARG A 41 18.20 37.07 10.94
C ARG A 41 17.46 36.39 12.08
N THR A 42 18.23 35.81 12.99
CA THR A 42 17.71 35.33 14.26
C THR A 42 18.19 36.27 15.36
N PRO A 43 17.52 36.37 16.51
CA PRO A 43 17.96 37.22 17.62
C PRO A 43 19.42 36.99 18.06
N VAL A 44 19.99 35.83 17.70
CA VAL A 44 21.35 35.38 18.00
C VAL A 44 22.36 35.70 16.87
N CYS A 45 21.93 35.98 15.64
CA CYS A 45 22.80 36.26 14.50
C CYS A 45 22.47 37.63 13.87
N TRP A 46 23.31 38.62 14.19
CA TRP A 46 23.29 39.97 13.63
C TRP A 46 24.40 40.11 12.59
N ASP A 47 24.16 39.66 11.36
CA ASP A 47 25.08 39.99 10.24
C ASP A 47 24.89 41.45 9.79
N GLU A 48 25.96 42.04 9.24
CA GLU A 48 26.07 43.46 8.87
C GLU A 48 24.92 43.96 7.97
N VAL A 49 24.42 45.14 8.32
CA VAL A 49 23.29 45.80 7.64
C VAL A 49 23.78 46.50 6.38
N GLY A 50 23.84 45.76 5.27
CA GLY A 50 23.92 46.35 3.94
C GLY A 50 22.52 46.70 3.39
N SER A 51 22.32 47.96 2.99
CA SER A 51 21.15 48.37 2.20
C SER A 51 21.10 47.55 0.91
N ARG A 52 19.99 46.84 0.66
CA ARG A 52 19.79 46.18 -0.64
C ARG A 52 19.41 47.29 -1.62
N GLU A 53 20.34 47.68 -2.48
CA GLU A 53 19.95 48.31 -3.75
C GLU A 53 19.15 47.27 -4.53
N LEU A 54 17.82 47.36 -4.42
CA LEU A 54 16.86 46.38 -4.94
C LEU A 54 16.79 46.34 -6.48
N ALA A 55 17.75 46.92 -7.18
CA ALA A 55 17.63 47.22 -8.61
C ALA A 55 18.93 47.09 -9.43
N SER A 56 20.02 46.52 -8.90
CA SER A 56 21.20 46.24 -9.75
C SER A 56 21.04 44.91 -10.51
N THR A 57 21.25 44.94 -11.82
CA THR A 57 21.36 43.77 -12.71
C THR A 57 22.34 42.72 -12.16
N ASP A 58 23.33 43.14 -11.38
CA ASP A 58 24.32 42.28 -10.74
C ASP A 58 23.70 41.30 -9.74
N VAL A 59 22.65 41.70 -9.03
CA VAL A 59 21.94 40.84 -8.07
C VAL A 59 21.16 39.74 -8.81
N VAL A 60 20.57 40.07 -9.95
CA VAL A 60 19.86 39.09 -10.80
C VAL A 60 20.86 38.09 -11.38
N LEU A 61 22.01 38.54 -11.87
CA LEU A 61 23.07 37.66 -12.40
C LEU A 61 23.70 36.78 -11.31
N ALA A 62 23.89 37.30 -10.10
CA ALA A 62 24.39 36.52 -8.97
C ALA A 62 23.38 35.44 -8.53
N THR A 63 22.08 35.76 -8.53
CA THR A 63 21.02 34.81 -8.16
C THR A 63 20.81 33.72 -9.20
N THR A 64 20.82 34.03 -10.50
CA THR A 64 20.73 33.01 -11.57
C THR A 64 21.87 32.00 -11.49
N LYS A 65 23.12 32.47 -11.29
CA LYS A 65 24.29 31.60 -11.09
C LYS A 65 24.13 30.69 -9.87
N LYS A 66 23.62 31.20 -8.75
CA LYS A 66 23.35 30.39 -7.55
C LYS A 66 22.29 29.32 -7.84
N ILE A 67 21.20 29.66 -8.54
CA ILE A 67 20.13 28.72 -8.91
C ILE A 67 20.68 27.57 -9.75
N GLU A 68 21.54 27.83 -10.73
CA GLU A 68 22.18 26.80 -11.54
C GLU A 68 22.99 25.80 -10.69
N ILE A 69 23.79 26.32 -9.75
CA ILE A 69 24.57 25.49 -8.82
C ILE A 69 23.64 24.62 -7.97
N ILE A 70 22.54 25.19 -7.46
CA ILE A 70 21.56 24.47 -6.64
C ILE A 70 20.89 23.35 -7.44
N ARG A 71 20.44 23.64 -8.67
CA ARG A 71 19.84 22.63 -9.56
C ARG A 71 20.80 21.48 -9.82
N LYS A 72 22.09 21.78 -10.03
CA LYS A 72 23.13 20.78 -10.19
C LYS A 72 23.29 19.91 -8.94
N ARG A 73 23.41 20.52 -7.75
CA ARG A 73 23.55 19.79 -6.47
C ARG A 73 22.34 18.90 -6.16
N LEU A 74 21.13 19.41 -6.38
CA LEU A 74 19.90 18.65 -6.21
C LEU A 74 19.85 17.44 -7.14
N LYS A 75 20.28 17.62 -8.40
CA LYS A 75 20.35 16.52 -9.36
C LYS A 75 21.38 15.47 -8.94
N GLU A 76 22.57 15.88 -8.52
CA GLU A 76 23.61 14.97 -7.99
C GLU A 76 23.10 14.17 -6.78
N ALA A 77 22.42 14.83 -5.83
CA ALA A 77 21.83 14.18 -4.67
C ALA A 77 20.73 13.18 -5.07
N GLN A 78 19.86 13.56 -6.01
CA GLN A 78 18.80 12.70 -6.53
C GLN A 78 19.37 11.47 -7.26
N ASP A 79 20.41 11.66 -8.06
CA ASP A 79 21.10 10.58 -8.78
C ASP A 79 21.83 9.64 -7.82
N ALA A 80 22.43 10.17 -6.75
CA ALA A 80 23.03 9.37 -5.69
C ALA A 80 21.98 8.55 -4.91
N TRP A 81 20.83 9.16 -4.57
CA TRP A 81 19.72 8.44 -3.95
C TRP A 81 19.15 7.36 -4.87
N LYS A 82 19.00 7.67 -6.17
CA LYS A 82 18.55 6.71 -7.18
C LYS A 82 19.53 5.55 -7.30
N SER A 83 20.84 5.81 -7.36
CA SER A 83 21.86 4.76 -7.46
C SER A 83 21.86 3.88 -6.20
N TYR A 84 21.77 4.45 -5.00
CA TYR A 84 21.69 3.70 -3.75
C TYR A 84 20.42 2.84 -3.68
N ALA A 85 19.25 3.44 -3.95
CA ALA A 85 17.97 2.74 -3.91
C ALA A 85 17.88 1.61 -4.95
N ASN A 86 18.46 1.81 -6.14
CA ASN A 86 18.39 0.85 -7.22
C ASN A 86 19.50 -0.21 -7.18
N LYS A 87 20.60 -0.02 -6.42
CA LYS A 87 21.77 -0.91 -6.38
C LYS A 87 21.45 -2.40 -6.18
N ARG A 88 20.38 -2.71 -5.44
CA ARG A 88 19.94 -4.10 -5.15
C ARG A 88 18.56 -4.44 -5.73
N ARG A 89 17.95 -3.54 -6.50
CA ARG A 89 16.65 -3.79 -7.12
C ARG A 89 16.86 -4.42 -8.49
N ARG A 90 16.16 -5.51 -8.75
CA ARG A 90 16.04 -6.08 -10.10
C ARG A 90 14.81 -5.48 -10.76
N PRO A 91 14.89 -5.00 -12.01
CA PRO A 91 13.69 -4.61 -12.73
C PRO A 91 12.79 -5.83 -12.84
N ILE A 92 11.54 -5.68 -12.41
CA ILE A 92 10.51 -6.69 -12.58
C ILE A 92 9.77 -6.27 -13.85
N GLU A 93 9.91 -7.06 -14.89
CA GLU A 93 9.25 -6.84 -16.16
C GLU A 93 8.41 -8.05 -16.53
N PHE A 94 7.31 -7.79 -17.21
CA PHE A 94 6.37 -8.80 -17.66
C PHE A 94 6.04 -8.56 -19.12
N ASN A 95 5.82 -9.64 -19.84
CA ASN A 95 5.37 -9.59 -21.22
C ASN A 95 3.84 -9.70 -21.30
N VAL A 96 3.29 -9.24 -22.42
CA VAL A 96 1.88 -9.52 -22.75
C VAL A 96 1.71 -11.02 -22.91
N GLY A 97 0.68 -11.58 -22.29
CA GLY A 97 0.46 -13.02 -22.20
C GLY A 97 1.04 -13.70 -20.95
N ASP A 98 1.92 -13.03 -20.20
CA ASP A 98 2.46 -13.62 -18.96
C ASP A 98 1.36 -13.73 -17.89
N PHE A 99 1.37 -14.86 -17.17
CA PHE A 99 0.56 -15.06 -15.98
C PHE A 99 1.17 -14.36 -14.76
N VAL A 100 0.39 -13.51 -14.11
CA VAL A 100 0.80 -12.79 -12.90
C VAL A 100 -0.25 -12.87 -11.80
N MET A 101 0.20 -12.99 -10.55
CA MET A 101 -0.67 -12.93 -9.39
C MET A 101 -0.79 -11.50 -8.87
N LEU A 102 -1.99 -11.09 -8.47
CA LEU A 102 -2.29 -9.75 -7.98
C LEU A 102 -2.33 -9.69 -6.43
N LYS A 103 -1.78 -8.65 -5.83
CA LYS A 103 -1.70 -8.47 -4.37
C LYS A 103 -3.02 -7.93 -3.78
N VAL A 104 -3.51 -8.54 -2.70
CA VAL A 104 -4.81 -8.21 -2.05
C VAL A 104 -4.72 -7.03 -1.07
N SER A 105 -3.51 -6.67 -0.63
CA SER A 105 -3.30 -5.68 0.44
C SER A 105 -3.90 -4.28 0.22
N PRO A 106 -3.98 -3.72 -1.00
CA PRO A 106 -4.58 -2.40 -1.20
C PRO A 106 -6.11 -2.43 -1.01
N TRP A 107 -6.73 -3.61 -0.99
CA TRP A 107 -8.18 -3.79 -1.11
C TRP A 107 -8.82 -4.33 0.16
N LYS A 108 -8.17 -4.09 1.31
CA LYS A 108 -8.63 -4.50 2.64
C LYS A 108 -9.92 -3.72 2.99
N GLY A 109 -11.06 -4.18 2.49
CA GLY A 109 -12.37 -3.54 2.61
C GLY A 109 -13.26 -3.70 1.38
N VAL A 110 -12.66 -3.75 0.18
CA VAL A 110 -13.38 -3.87 -1.12
C VAL A 110 -13.63 -5.34 -1.47
N MET A 111 -12.66 -6.22 -1.25
CA MET A 111 -12.85 -7.68 -1.43
C MET A 111 -12.99 -8.39 -0.10
N ARG A 112 -14.15 -9.03 0.15
CA ARG A 112 -14.39 -9.84 1.36
C ARG A 112 -14.00 -11.30 1.11
N PHE A 113 -12.70 -11.60 1.12
CA PHE A 113 -12.26 -12.98 1.28
C PHE A 113 -12.66 -13.51 2.66
N LYS A 114 -13.18 -14.75 2.73
CA LYS A 114 -13.66 -15.37 3.98
C LYS A 114 -12.58 -15.47 5.05
N ASN A 115 -11.32 -15.67 4.65
CA ASN A 115 -10.18 -15.70 5.57
C ASN A 115 -9.85 -14.27 6.01
N LYS A 116 -10.42 -13.83 7.13
CA LYS A 116 -10.01 -12.60 7.81
C LYS A 116 -8.81 -12.90 8.72
N GLY A 117 -7.66 -12.26 8.48
CA GLY A 117 -6.52 -12.28 9.41
C GLY A 117 -5.21 -12.85 8.84
N LYS A 118 -4.33 -13.29 9.74
CA LYS A 118 -2.92 -13.68 9.49
C LYS A 118 -2.73 -14.78 8.44
N LEU A 119 -3.76 -15.59 8.18
CA LEU A 119 -3.75 -16.73 7.25
C LEU A 119 -4.48 -16.46 5.93
N SER A 120 -4.81 -15.21 5.63
CA SER A 120 -5.35 -14.84 4.31
C SER A 120 -4.25 -14.87 3.24
N PRO A 121 -4.55 -15.35 2.02
CA PRO A 121 -3.58 -15.29 0.93
C PRO A 121 -3.28 -13.82 0.60
N ARG A 122 -1.98 -13.49 0.50
CA ARG A 122 -1.53 -12.12 0.18
C ARG A 122 -1.66 -11.79 -1.31
N PHE A 123 -1.64 -12.81 -2.15
CA PHE A 123 -1.80 -12.73 -3.59
C PHE A 123 -2.97 -13.60 -4.00
N ILE A 124 -3.76 -13.11 -4.96
CA ILE A 124 -4.87 -13.83 -5.57
C ILE A 124 -4.43 -14.46 -6.89
N ARG A 125 -5.33 -15.31 -7.40
CA ARG A 125 -5.27 -16.07 -8.65
C ARG A 125 -4.39 -15.47 -9.77
N PRO A 126 -3.81 -16.30 -10.65
CA PRO A 126 -3.13 -15.81 -11.83
C PRO A 126 -4.08 -15.07 -12.77
N PHE A 127 -3.62 -13.98 -13.35
CA PHE A 127 -4.28 -13.20 -14.40
C PHE A 127 -3.32 -13.04 -15.57
N ILE A 128 -3.87 -12.94 -16.77
CA ILE A 128 -3.10 -12.70 -17.99
C ILE A 128 -2.89 -11.19 -18.14
N ILE A 129 -1.68 -10.79 -18.53
CA ILE A 129 -1.41 -9.42 -18.94
C ILE A 129 -1.90 -9.22 -20.37
N LEU A 130 -2.87 -8.33 -20.56
CA LEU A 130 -3.39 -7.96 -21.87
C LEU A 130 -2.52 -6.92 -22.58
N LYS A 131 -2.02 -5.94 -21.82
CA LYS A 131 -1.27 -4.81 -22.39
C LYS A 131 -0.30 -4.21 -21.38
N ARG A 132 0.87 -3.80 -21.85
CA ARG A 132 1.79 -2.92 -21.11
C ARG A 132 1.44 -1.46 -21.39
N VAL A 133 1.09 -0.70 -20.36
CA VAL A 133 0.75 0.74 -20.48
C VAL A 133 2.00 1.60 -20.28
N SER A 134 2.86 1.22 -19.34
CA SER A 134 4.15 1.86 -19.10
C SER A 134 5.17 0.84 -18.59
N GLU A 135 6.40 1.28 -18.32
CA GLU A 135 7.42 0.41 -17.70
C GLU A 135 6.94 -0.23 -16.40
N VAL A 136 6.04 0.46 -15.68
CA VAL A 136 5.64 0.13 -14.32
C VAL A 136 4.14 -0.20 -14.21
N ALA A 137 3.36 -0.09 -15.28
CA ALA A 137 1.91 -0.30 -15.26
C ALA A 137 1.44 -1.25 -16.37
N TYR A 138 0.61 -2.23 -15.99
CA TYR A 138 0.11 -3.30 -16.85
C TYR A 138 -1.40 -3.44 -16.72
N VAL A 139 -2.08 -3.73 -17.82
CA VAL A 139 -3.50 -4.07 -17.87
C VAL A 139 -3.66 -5.57 -17.76
N LEU A 140 -4.47 -6.02 -16.80
CA LEU A 140 -4.80 -7.42 -16.60
C LEU A 140 -6.17 -7.78 -17.17
N GLU A 141 -6.31 -9.02 -17.58
CA GLU A 141 -7.61 -9.63 -17.82
C GLU A 141 -8.28 -9.94 -16.49
N LEU A 142 -9.21 -9.06 -16.08
CA LEU A 142 -9.97 -9.25 -14.86
C LEU A 142 -11.29 -9.98 -15.15
N PRO A 143 -11.70 -10.93 -14.29
CA PRO A 143 -13.00 -11.58 -14.40
C PRO A 143 -14.12 -10.57 -14.21
N GLU A 144 -15.32 -10.92 -14.69
CA GLU A 144 -16.51 -10.09 -14.54
C GLU A 144 -16.83 -9.76 -13.07
N GLU A 145 -16.45 -10.64 -12.14
CA GLU A 145 -16.60 -10.39 -10.70
C GLU A 145 -15.84 -9.15 -10.19
N MET A 146 -14.83 -8.70 -10.94
CA MET A 146 -13.97 -7.56 -10.62
C MET A 146 -14.17 -6.37 -11.56
N LYS A 147 -15.25 -6.34 -12.36
CA LYS A 147 -15.53 -5.26 -13.32
C LYS A 147 -15.63 -3.86 -12.69
N GLY A 148 -15.89 -3.77 -11.38
CA GLY A 148 -15.88 -2.51 -10.63
C GLY A 148 -14.49 -1.95 -10.31
N ILE A 149 -13.41 -2.68 -10.64
CA ILE A 149 -12.03 -2.29 -10.35
C ILE A 149 -11.33 -1.93 -11.66
N ASN A 150 -10.51 -0.86 -11.63
CA ASN A 150 -9.65 -0.53 -12.77
C ASN A 150 -8.68 -1.70 -13.03
N ASN A 151 -8.65 -2.20 -14.27
CA ASN A 151 -7.81 -3.31 -14.69
C ASN A 151 -6.33 -2.94 -14.89
N THR A 152 -5.96 -1.67 -14.69
CA THR A 152 -4.57 -1.20 -14.78
C THR A 152 -3.88 -1.24 -13.40
N PHE A 153 -2.79 -2.00 -13.29
CA PHE A 153 -2.05 -2.21 -12.05
C PHE A 153 -0.58 -1.84 -12.16
N HIS A 154 -0.07 -1.26 -11.07
CA HIS A 154 1.37 -1.01 -10.90
C HIS A 154 2.13 -2.32 -10.62
N VAL A 155 3.35 -2.45 -11.13
CA VAL A 155 4.20 -3.67 -11.06
C VAL A 155 4.42 -4.18 -9.64
N SER A 156 4.39 -3.29 -8.65
CA SER A 156 4.56 -3.62 -7.22
C SER A 156 3.42 -4.48 -6.64
N TYR A 157 2.26 -4.49 -7.31
CA TYR A 157 1.13 -5.33 -6.94
C TYR A 157 1.13 -6.67 -7.69
N LEU A 158 2.02 -6.84 -8.66
CA LEU A 158 2.11 -8.03 -9.49
C LEU A 158 3.25 -8.92 -9.02
N ARG A 159 3.05 -10.23 -9.15
CA ARG A 159 4.09 -11.23 -8.92
C ARG A 159 4.07 -12.24 -10.05
N LYS A 160 5.23 -12.56 -10.61
CA LYS A 160 5.36 -13.58 -11.65
C LYS A 160 4.74 -14.89 -11.16
N CYS A 161 3.81 -15.45 -11.93
CA CYS A 161 3.34 -16.80 -11.72
C CYS A 161 4.32 -17.76 -12.40
N LEU A 162 4.79 -18.77 -11.68
CA LEU A 162 5.63 -19.84 -12.24
C LEU A 162 4.78 -21.09 -12.56
N ALA A 163 3.47 -20.95 -12.49
CA ALA A 163 2.51 -22.00 -12.75
C ALA A 163 2.47 -22.24 -14.27
N ASP A 164 2.78 -23.46 -14.72
CA ASP A 164 2.57 -23.87 -16.10
C ASP A 164 1.07 -23.83 -16.45
N GLU A 165 0.72 -23.70 -17.73
CA GLU A 165 -0.66 -23.73 -18.26
C GLU A 165 -1.49 -24.93 -17.74
N SER A 166 -0.84 -26.02 -17.33
CA SER A 166 -1.44 -27.22 -16.73
C SER A 166 -1.78 -27.13 -15.24
N SER A 167 -1.31 -26.09 -14.55
CA SER A 167 -1.58 -25.80 -13.13
C SER A 167 -2.59 -24.68 -12.92
N VAL A 168 -3.23 -24.23 -14.02
CA VAL A 168 -4.47 -23.45 -13.98
C VAL A 168 -5.54 -24.35 -13.38
N ILE A 169 -5.70 -24.27 -12.05
CA ILE A 169 -6.90 -24.76 -11.40
C ILE A 169 -8.06 -24.02 -12.09
N ALA A 170 -8.86 -24.79 -12.85
CA ALA A 170 -10.02 -24.30 -13.59
C ALA A 170 -10.85 -23.35 -12.71
N LEU A 171 -11.42 -22.32 -13.34
CA LEU A 171 -12.16 -21.17 -12.79
C LEU A 171 -13.37 -21.47 -11.88
N ASP A 172 -13.53 -22.71 -11.39
CA ASP A 172 -14.75 -23.18 -10.72
C ASP A 172 -14.70 -23.15 -9.18
N GLU A 173 -13.66 -22.60 -8.54
CA GLU A 173 -13.49 -22.76 -7.09
C GLU A 173 -13.83 -21.53 -6.22
N VAL A 174 -14.22 -20.38 -6.80
CA VAL A 174 -14.74 -19.25 -6.01
C VAL A 174 -15.80 -18.45 -6.80
N GLU A 175 -17.08 -18.84 -6.69
CA GLU A 175 -18.19 -17.96 -7.06
C GLU A 175 -18.20 -16.71 -6.15
N ILE A 176 -17.67 -15.62 -6.65
CA ILE A 176 -17.77 -14.33 -5.99
C ILE A 176 -19.10 -13.72 -6.43
N SER A 177 -20.08 -13.69 -5.52
CA SER A 177 -21.37 -13.02 -5.76
C SER A 177 -21.16 -11.57 -6.20
N PRO A 178 -22.11 -10.93 -6.91
CA PRO A 178 -22.03 -9.54 -7.37
C PRO A 178 -21.79 -8.50 -6.26
N LYS A 179 -21.86 -8.91 -4.98
CA LYS A 179 -21.50 -8.13 -3.78
C LYS A 179 -20.07 -8.39 -3.27
N LEU A 180 -19.21 -9.04 -4.07
CA LEU A 180 -17.83 -9.43 -3.74
C LEU A 180 -17.72 -10.37 -2.51
N THR A 181 -18.73 -11.23 -2.30
CA THR A 181 -18.78 -12.21 -1.21
C THR A 181 -18.80 -13.65 -1.73
N PHE A 182 -17.88 -14.49 -1.25
CA PHE A 182 -17.93 -15.94 -1.46
C PHE A 182 -18.90 -16.56 -0.45
N GLN A 183 -19.89 -17.35 -0.89
CA GLN A 183 -20.80 -18.10 -0.01
C GLN A 183 -20.58 -19.61 -0.25
N GLU A 184 -20.32 -20.38 0.81
CA GLU A 184 -20.34 -21.86 0.73
C GLU A 184 -21.72 -22.24 1.25
N GLU A 185 -22.49 -23.02 0.49
CA GLU A 185 -23.75 -23.55 0.98
C GLU A 185 -23.48 -24.62 2.03
N LEU A 186 -23.91 -24.35 3.25
CA LEU A 186 -23.87 -25.33 4.33
C LEU A 186 -25.11 -26.19 4.26
N VAL A 187 -24.90 -27.51 4.28
CA VAL A 187 -25.94 -28.53 4.05
C VAL A 187 -26.52 -28.98 5.38
N ALA A 188 -25.66 -29.32 6.34
CA ALA A 188 -26.12 -29.89 7.60
C ALA A 188 -25.17 -29.63 8.77
N ILE A 189 -25.76 -29.62 9.97
CA ILE A 189 -25.03 -29.68 11.24
C ILE A 189 -24.91 -31.15 11.65
N LEU A 190 -23.69 -31.68 11.66
CA LEU A 190 -23.44 -33.09 11.95
C LEU A 190 -23.30 -33.38 13.45
N ARG A 191 -22.64 -32.48 14.20
CA ARG A 191 -22.32 -32.73 15.62
C ARG A 191 -22.12 -31.44 16.40
N ARG A 192 -22.41 -31.46 17.69
CA ARG A 192 -22.07 -30.38 18.63
C ARG A 192 -21.04 -30.90 19.65
N LYS A 193 -20.11 -30.04 20.06
CA LYS A 193 -19.20 -30.29 21.18
C LYS A 193 -18.93 -28.99 21.92
N SER A 194 -18.80 -29.03 23.24
CA SER A 194 -18.25 -27.91 23.98
C SER A 194 -16.73 -28.03 24.08
N ARG A 195 -16.04 -26.89 24.07
CA ARG A 195 -14.60 -26.80 24.30
C ARG A 195 -14.36 -25.78 25.41
N GLN A 196 -13.81 -26.25 26.53
CA GLN A 196 -13.38 -25.35 27.59
C GLN A 196 -12.02 -24.73 27.27
N LEU A 197 -11.95 -23.41 27.36
CA LEU A 197 -10.72 -22.62 27.40
C LEU A 197 -10.51 -22.12 28.83
N ARG A 198 -9.31 -21.60 29.12
CA ARG A 198 -8.93 -21.14 30.47
C ARG A 198 -9.97 -20.25 31.17
N ASN A 199 -10.70 -19.41 30.41
CA ASN A 199 -11.62 -18.43 30.98
C ASN A 199 -13.06 -18.52 30.43
N LYS A 200 -13.35 -19.41 29.46
CA LYS A 200 -14.66 -19.48 28.77
C LYS A 200 -14.92 -20.85 28.18
N GLU A 201 -16.19 -21.26 28.13
CA GLU A 201 -16.65 -22.41 27.36
C GLU A 201 -17.17 -21.96 25.99
N ILE A 202 -16.73 -22.63 24.91
CA ILE A 202 -17.18 -22.35 23.54
C ILE A 202 -17.89 -23.57 22.98
N LEU A 203 -19.12 -23.39 22.51
CA LEU A 203 -19.85 -24.39 21.75
C LEU A 203 -19.36 -24.40 20.29
N LEU A 204 -18.94 -25.57 19.84
CA LEU A 204 -18.47 -25.82 18.48
C LEU A 204 -19.45 -26.76 17.77
N VAL A 205 -19.78 -26.41 16.54
CA VAL A 205 -20.62 -27.20 15.66
C VAL A 205 -19.76 -27.75 14.52
N LYS A 206 -19.90 -29.05 14.26
CA LYS A 206 -19.35 -29.73 13.09
C LYS A 206 -20.33 -29.53 11.96
N VAL A 207 -19.91 -28.80 10.94
CA VAL A 207 -20.76 -28.40 9.84
C VAL A 207 -20.24 -29.06 8.57
N GLU A 208 -21.18 -29.58 7.80
CA GLU A 208 -20.95 -30.11 6.47
C GLU A 208 -21.34 -29.05 5.44
N GLY A 209 -20.36 -28.61 4.66
CA GLY A 209 -20.54 -27.72 3.53
C GLY A 209 -20.44 -28.50 2.21
N LYS A 210 -21.31 -28.16 1.26
CA LYS A 210 -21.21 -28.66 -0.11
C LYS A 210 -20.07 -27.92 -0.80
N ARG A 211 -19.07 -28.66 -1.30
CA ARG A 211 -18.12 -28.15 -2.29
C ARG A 211 -18.31 -28.89 -3.60
N ARG A 212 -17.93 -28.28 -4.72
CA ARG A 212 -18.02 -28.90 -6.05
C ARG A 212 -17.14 -30.16 -6.19
N LYS A 213 -16.06 -30.33 -5.41
CA LYS A 213 -15.18 -31.53 -5.40
C LYS A 213 -15.35 -32.45 -4.17
N GLY A 214 -16.41 -32.28 -3.39
CA GLY A 214 -16.72 -33.16 -2.24
C GLY A 214 -17.36 -32.46 -1.05
N THR A 215 -17.53 -33.17 0.05
CA THR A 215 -18.03 -32.61 1.31
C THR A 215 -16.88 -32.05 2.14
N SER A 216 -16.99 -30.78 2.52
CA SER A 216 -16.05 -30.17 3.48
C SER A 216 -16.62 -30.24 4.88
N ILE A 217 -15.85 -30.83 5.78
CA ILE A 217 -16.23 -30.99 7.18
C ILE A 217 -15.33 -30.10 8.03
N ARG A 218 -15.93 -29.15 8.75
CA ARG A 218 -15.18 -28.23 9.63
C ARG A 218 -15.89 -28.00 10.96
N TRP A 219 -15.11 -27.68 11.99
CA TRP A 219 -15.63 -27.18 13.27
C TRP A 219 -15.63 -25.66 13.29
N GLU A 220 -16.79 -25.08 13.57
CA GLU A 220 -16.99 -23.63 13.71
C GLU A 220 -17.74 -23.31 15.01
N PRO A 221 -17.53 -22.13 15.62
CA PRO A 221 -18.25 -21.73 16.82
C PRO A 221 -19.73 -21.46 16.52
N GLU A 222 -20.61 -22.00 17.36
CA GLU A 222 -22.05 -22.00 17.16
C GLU A 222 -22.64 -20.59 17.05
N GLU A 223 -22.15 -19.66 17.87
CA GLU A 223 -22.59 -18.26 17.85
C GLU A 223 -22.40 -17.60 16.48
N LYS A 224 -21.28 -17.87 15.79
CA LYS A 224 -21.04 -17.33 14.45
C LYS A 224 -21.93 -17.99 13.41
N MET A 225 -22.16 -19.29 13.55
CA MET A 225 -23.00 -20.06 12.63
C MET A 225 -24.46 -19.62 12.71
N ARG A 226 -24.97 -19.36 13.91
CA ARG A 226 -26.31 -18.81 14.13
C ARG A 226 -26.49 -17.44 13.50
N ILE A 227 -25.47 -16.57 13.51
CA ILE A 227 -25.58 -15.23 12.90
C ILE A 227 -25.59 -15.29 11.36
N ILE A 228 -24.73 -16.14 10.78
CA ILE A 228 -24.48 -16.14 9.34
C ILE A 228 -25.46 -17.06 8.59
N TYR A 229 -25.86 -18.18 9.21
CA TYR A 229 -26.65 -19.24 8.58
C TYR A 229 -27.87 -19.61 9.44
N ILE A 230 -28.68 -18.60 9.77
CA ILE A 230 -29.90 -18.73 10.58
C ILE A 230 -30.82 -19.85 10.05
N TYR A 231 -30.97 -19.95 8.73
CA TYR A 231 -31.89 -20.90 8.08
C TYR A 231 -31.62 -22.37 8.42
N ILE A 232 -30.36 -22.74 8.69
CA ILE A 232 -29.98 -24.11 9.05
C ILE A 232 -30.46 -24.49 10.45
N TYR A 233 -30.59 -23.50 11.33
CA TYR A 233 -31.07 -23.70 12.69
C TYR A 233 -32.60 -23.64 12.81
N ILE A 234 -33.29 -23.13 11.79
CA ILE A 234 -34.77 -23.12 11.71
C ILE A 234 -35.29 -24.47 11.17
N SER A 235 -34.45 -25.22 10.44
CA SER A 235 -34.80 -26.46 9.74
C SER A 235 -34.51 -27.74 10.56
N LEU A 236 -34.21 -27.60 11.85
CA LEU A 236 -33.83 -28.66 12.80
C LEU A 236 -34.81 -28.67 13.98
#